data_AF-A0A2P6MWH5-F1
#
_entry.id   AF-A0A2P6MWH5-F1
#
_cell.length_a   1.000
_cell.length_b   1.000
_cell.length_c   1.000
_cell.angle_alpha   90.00
_cell.angle_beta   90.00
_cell.angle_gamma   90.00
#
_symmetry.space_group_name_H-M   'P 1'
#
loop_
_entity.id
_entity.type
_entity.pdbx_description
1 polymer ?
#
loop_
_entity_poly.entity_id
_entity_poly.type
_entity_poly.pdbx_seq_one_letter_code
_entity_poly.pdbx_strand_id
1 'polypeptide(L)'
;MPLIPHLPSRLLFVLKNGQSRTLTKEGFLSSGLNYGRARSLPRATRVLTASPYGSLYLGANSPSLPFFQKPINMNTRFVILLAILALSYAQQSQQLVYLIRHGEKPENGTGLSPAGVARSQCLPNVFGTKSLYNIGYIMAQEYKKDGGRDRPFLTVSPLAKSLGLKVDVSCNRDDAACVKKAVAAYQKTQKGSKHPKNILICWEHGALTQVASALGVSPAPKYPGSHFDLIWTLNGGKNFNTTSEKCPGDKPLGN
;
A
#
# COMPACT_ATOMS: atom_id res chain seq x y z
N MET A 1 -30.84 48.22 14.63
CA MET A 1 -29.95 49.10 13.84
C MET A 1 -28.62 48.38 13.65
N PRO A 2 -28.09 48.30 12.41
CA PRO A 2 -26.97 47.43 12.03
C PRO A 2 -25.61 48.16 11.93
N LEU A 3 -24.55 47.37 11.67
CA LEU A 3 -23.15 47.71 11.32
C LEU A 3 -22.28 48.03 12.56
N ILE A 4 -21.14 47.38 12.83
CA ILE A 4 -19.93 47.20 11.98
C ILE A 4 -19.17 45.92 12.40
N PRO A 5 -18.52 45.19 11.47
CA PRO A 5 -17.65 44.04 11.77
C PRO A 5 -16.20 44.47 12.06
N HIS A 6 -15.54 43.84 13.03
CA HIS A 6 -14.08 43.94 13.19
C HIS A 6 -13.37 42.66 12.70
N LEU A 7 -12.47 42.87 11.75
CA LEU A 7 -11.54 41.89 11.18
C LEU A 7 -10.46 41.44 12.21
N PRO A 8 -9.79 40.30 11.94
CA PRO A 8 -8.85 39.66 12.86
C PRO A 8 -7.47 40.34 12.93
N SER A 9 -6.89 40.35 14.13
CA SER A 9 -5.48 40.68 14.37
C SER A 9 -4.58 39.65 13.69
N ARG A 10 -3.80 40.11 12.73
CA ARG A 10 -2.72 39.35 12.07
C ARG A 10 -1.65 38.99 13.10
N LEU A 11 -1.32 37.70 13.12
CA LEU A 11 -0.12 37.16 13.76
C LEU A 11 1.12 37.66 13.00
N LEU A 12 1.95 38.44 13.67
CA LEU A 12 3.20 39.01 13.14
C LEU A 12 4.30 37.95 13.24
N PHE A 13 4.75 37.39 12.12
CA PHE A 13 5.97 36.58 12.06
C PHE A 13 7.19 37.50 11.91
N VAL A 14 8.03 37.55 12.94
CA VAL A 14 9.36 38.17 12.87
C VAL A 14 10.31 37.18 12.19
N LEU A 15 10.60 37.40 10.90
CA LEU A 15 11.70 36.74 10.22
C LEU A 15 12.98 37.57 10.44
N LYS A 16 13.87 37.07 11.30
CA LYS A 16 15.29 37.47 11.29
C LYS A 16 15.91 36.96 9.99
N ASN A 17 16.74 37.81 9.39
CA ASN A 17 17.50 37.63 8.15
C ASN A 17 16.76 38.10 6.90
N GLY A 18 16.74 39.43 6.74
CA GLY A 18 16.27 40.08 5.53
C GLY A 18 17.11 39.71 4.32
N GLN A 19 16.51 38.96 3.40
CA GLN A 19 16.71 39.11 1.96
C GLN A 19 15.41 38.74 1.25
N SER A 20 14.78 39.74 0.62
CA SER A 20 13.67 39.54 -0.31
C SER A 20 14.24 39.22 -1.69
N ARG A 21 13.76 38.16 -2.34
CA ARG A 21 13.99 37.93 -3.77
C ARG A 21 12.67 37.53 -4.44
N THR A 22 12.17 38.45 -5.25
CA THR A 22 11.22 38.21 -6.32
C THR A 22 11.92 37.45 -7.45
N LEU A 23 11.34 36.33 -7.89
CA LEU A 23 11.79 35.59 -9.07
C LEU A 23 10.81 35.87 -10.22
N THR A 24 11.21 36.78 -11.11
CA THR A 24 10.62 36.93 -12.45
C THR A 24 11.51 36.29 -13.50
N LYS A 25 10.82 35.77 -14.50
CA LYS A 25 11.24 35.12 -15.75
C LYS A 25 12.34 35.89 -16.54
N GLU A 26 13.17 35.11 -17.24
CA GLU A 26 13.96 35.44 -18.45
C GLU A 26 15.27 36.27 -18.28
N GLY A 27 16.31 35.89 -19.02
CA GLY A 27 17.54 36.67 -19.30
C GLY A 27 18.77 36.25 -18.48
N PHE A 28 19.61 35.32 -18.94
CA PHE A 28 20.77 35.56 -19.82
C PHE A 28 21.76 36.61 -19.26
N LEU A 29 22.94 36.18 -18.80
CA LEU A 29 24.21 36.85 -19.10
C LEU A 29 25.42 35.94 -18.81
N SER A 30 26.32 36.02 -19.78
CA SER A 30 27.57 35.32 -20.01
C SER A 30 28.71 35.71 -19.05
N SER A 31 29.56 34.74 -18.73
CA SER A 31 31.01 34.87 -18.49
C SER A 31 31.57 33.44 -18.40
N GLY A 32 32.67 33.00 -18.99
CA GLY A 32 33.76 33.57 -19.76
C GLY A 32 34.77 32.42 -19.90
N LEU A 33 35.38 32.30 -21.08
CA LEU A 33 36.15 31.15 -21.59
C LEU A 33 37.43 30.84 -20.81
N ASN A 34 37.82 29.56 -20.80
CA ASN A 34 39.23 29.20 -20.96
C ASN A 34 39.42 27.96 -21.84
N TYR A 35 40.31 28.14 -22.81
CA TYR A 35 40.55 27.29 -23.99
C TYR A 35 41.49 26.13 -23.65
N GLY A 36 41.13 24.91 -24.07
CA GLY A 36 41.94 23.70 -23.90
C GLY A 36 41.81 22.75 -25.09
N ARG A 37 42.58 23.03 -26.15
CA ARG A 37 43.16 22.10 -27.15
C ARG A 37 42.29 20.93 -27.68
N ALA A 38 41.79 21.12 -28.90
CA ALA A 38 41.13 20.12 -29.72
C ALA A 38 42.05 18.91 -30.06
N ARG A 39 41.49 17.70 -29.96
CA ARG A 39 41.97 16.51 -30.67
C ARG A 39 40.82 15.95 -31.52
N SER A 40 41.16 15.69 -32.78
CA SER A 40 40.35 15.20 -33.88
C SER A 40 39.64 13.87 -33.59
N LEU A 41 38.34 13.80 -33.88
CA LEU A 41 37.58 12.55 -33.99
C LEU A 41 37.71 11.98 -35.41
N PRO A 42 37.98 10.67 -35.59
CA PRO A 42 37.91 10.05 -36.89
C PRO A 42 36.44 9.72 -37.26
N ARG A 43 36.15 10.02 -38.53
CA ARG A 43 34.95 9.66 -39.28
C ARG A 43 34.91 8.14 -39.46
N ALA A 44 33.89 7.47 -38.91
CA ALA A 44 33.64 6.06 -39.18
C ALA A 44 32.55 5.92 -40.25
N THR A 45 32.99 5.40 -41.37
CA THR A 45 32.27 5.14 -42.62
C THR A 45 31.15 4.12 -42.44
N ARG A 46 29.98 4.43 -43.01
CA ARG A 46 28.83 3.53 -43.10
C ARG A 46 29.15 2.41 -44.10
N VAL A 47 29.47 1.21 -43.61
CA VAL A 47 29.60 0.02 -44.45
C VAL A 47 28.19 -0.51 -44.74
N LEU A 48 27.77 -0.38 -46.00
CA LEU A 48 26.60 -1.06 -46.54
C LEU A 48 26.98 -2.52 -46.82
N THR A 49 26.61 -3.44 -45.93
CA THR A 49 26.69 -4.87 -46.22
C THR A 49 25.44 -5.27 -47.00
N ALA A 50 25.63 -5.60 -48.28
CA ALA A 50 24.63 -6.27 -49.10
C ALA A 50 24.40 -7.70 -48.56
N SER A 51 23.15 -8.05 -48.31
CA SER A 51 22.72 -9.39 -47.89
C SER A 51 22.73 -10.35 -49.08
N PRO A 52 23.37 -11.53 -48.98
CA PRO A 52 23.31 -12.55 -50.00
C PRO A 52 22.31 -13.63 -49.58
N TYR A 53 21.01 -13.36 -49.72
CA TYR A 53 20.01 -14.43 -49.66
C TYR A 53 19.04 -14.28 -50.81
N GLY A 54 19.12 -15.27 -51.71
CA GLY A 54 18.35 -15.38 -52.93
C GLY A 54 16.85 -15.43 -52.67
N SER A 55 16.14 -14.83 -53.61
CA SER A 55 14.69 -14.89 -53.73
C SER A 55 14.27 -16.29 -54.18
N LEU A 56 13.89 -17.15 -53.23
CA LEU A 56 13.17 -18.40 -53.49
C LEU A 56 11.67 -18.10 -53.51
N TYR A 57 11.09 -18.07 -54.71
CA TYR A 57 9.63 -18.08 -54.88
C TYR A 57 9.10 -19.48 -54.51
N LEU A 58 8.58 -19.64 -53.29
CA LEU A 58 7.68 -20.75 -52.96
C LEU A 58 6.25 -20.33 -53.31
N GLY A 59 5.69 -20.93 -54.34
CA GLY A 59 4.25 -20.86 -54.62
C GLY A 59 3.47 -21.54 -53.50
N ALA A 60 2.79 -20.74 -52.66
CA ALA A 60 1.84 -21.23 -51.68
C ALA A 60 0.51 -21.54 -52.38
N ASN A 61 0.39 -22.72 -53.00
CA ASN A 61 -0.92 -23.32 -53.26
C ASN A 61 -1.40 -23.97 -51.96
N SER A 62 -2.05 -23.18 -51.10
CA SER A 62 -2.77 -23.70 -49.94
C SER A 62 -4.08 -24.32 -50.41
N PRO A 63 -4.33 -25.64 -50.21
CA PRO A 63 -5.66 -26.19 -50.38
C PRO A 63 -6.54 -25.60 -49.28
N SER A 64 -7.48 -24.73 -49.68
CA SER A 64 -8.56 -24.28 -48.81
C SER A 64 -9.36 -25.50 -48.37
N LEU A 65 -9.14 -25.95 -47.13
CA LEU A 65 -10.04 -26.91 -46.49
C LEU A 65 -11.43 -26.29 -46.46
N PRO A 66 -12.49 -27.02 -46.89
CA PRO A 66 -13.84 -26.51 -46.75
C PRO A 66 -14.12 -26.38 -45.25
N PHE A 67 -14.15 -25.14 -44.78
CA PHE A 67 -14.68 -24.79 -43.47
C PHE A 67 -16.17 -25.14 -43.48
N PHE A 68 -16.49 -26.38 -43.13
CA PHE A 68 -17.84 -26.83 -42.85
C PHE A 68 -18.25 -26.25 -41.48
N GLN A 69 -18.47 -24.94 -41.43
CA GLN A 69 -19.18 -24.30 -40.33
C GLN A 69 -20.64 -24.75 -40.43
N LYS A 70 -20.97 -25.87 -39.78
CA LYS A 70 -22.37 -26.19 -39.50
C LYS A 70 -23.00 -24.94 -38.85
N PRO A 71 -24.14 -24.44 -39.34
CA PRO A 71 -24.76 -23.26 -38.78
C PRO A 71 -25.12 -23.58 -37.32
N ILE A 72 -24.31 -23.05 -36.41
CA ILE A 72 -24.59 -23.10 -34.98
C ILE A 72 -25.90 -22.34 -34.81
N ASN A 73 -26.97 -23.04 -34.45
CA ASN A 73 -28.31 -22.50 -34.28
C ASN A 73 -28.24 -21.23 -33.40
N MET A 74 -29.00 -20.21 -33.79
CA MET A 74 -29.07 -18.91 -33.10
C MET A 74 -29.36 -19.07 -31.60
N ASN A 75 -30.16 -20.07 -31.21
CA ASN A 75 -30.43 -20.41 -29.81
C ASN A 75 -29.19 -20.97 -29.10
N THR A 76 -28.37 -21.76 -29.80
CA THR A 76 -27.11 -22.31 -29.25
C THR A 76 -26.06 -21.21 -29.06
N ARG A 77 -26.02 -20.21 -29.95
CA ARG A 77 -25.15 -19.02 -29.80
C ARG A 77 -25.53 -18.19 -28.57
N PHE A 78 -26.83 -17.97 -28.34
CA PHE A 78 -27.34 -17.27 -27.16
C PHE A 78 -27.03 -18.01 -25.85
N VAL A 79 -27.16 -19.35 -25.83
CA VAL A 79 -26.83 -20.17 -24.66
C VAL A 79 -25.33 -20.14 -24.35
N ILE A 80 -24.46 -20.20 -25.38
CA ILE A 80 -23.01 -20.11 -25.21
C ILE A 80 -22.59 -18.72 -24.68
N LEU A 81 -23.18 -17.64 -25.21
CA LEU A 81 -22.93 -16.27 -24.72
C LEU A 81 -23.36 -16.07 -23.26
N LEU A 82 -24.52 -16.59 -22.85
CA LEU A 82 -25.00 -16.53 -21.46
C LEU A 82 -24.11 -17.34 -20.50
N ALA A 83 -23.63 -18.51 -20.93
CA ALA A 83 -22.72 -19.34 -20.13
C ALA A 83 -21.36 -18.65 -19.92
N ILE A 84 -20.79 -18.01 -20.94
CA ILE A 84 -19.53 -17.26 -20.82
C ILE A 84 -19.70 -16.01 -19.93
N LEU A 85 -20.85 -15.33 -20.00
CA LEU A 85 -21.14 -14.19 -19.14
C LEU A 85 -21.27 -14.60 -17.66
N ALA A 86 -21.87 -15.76 -17.37
CA ALA A 86 -22.02 -16.28 -16.01
C ALA A 86 -20.69 -16.71 -15.37
N LEU A 87 -19.74 -17.25 -16.15
CA LEU A 87 -18.41 -17.65 -15.65
C LEU A 87 -17.53 -16.45 -15.24
N SER A 88 -17.84 -15.24 -15.73
CA SER A 88 -17.07 -14.02 -15.48
C SER A 88 -17.29 -13.41 -14.09
N TYR A 89 -18.26 -13.89 -13.31
CA TYR A 89 -18.72 -13.24 -12.08
C TYR A 89 -17.99 -13.66 -10.79
N ALA A 90 -17.04 -14.59 -10.85
CA ALA A 90 -16.44 -15.18 -9.65
C ALA A 90 -14.97 -14.81 -9.43
N GLN A 91 -14.56 -13.58 -9.74
CA GLN A 91 -13.30 -13.05 -9.24
C GLN A 91 -13.57 -12.19 -8.00
N GLN A 92 -13.92 -12.85 -6.90
CA GLN A 92 -14.11 -12.17 -5.62
C GLN A 92 -12.75 -11.62 -5.18
N SER A 93 -12.57 -10.29 -5.26
CA SER A 93 -11.39 -9.62 -4.73
C SER A 93 -11.30 -9.97 -3.24
N GLN A 94 -10.30 -10.77 -2.87
CA GLN A 94 -10.17 -11.19 -1.49
C GLN A 94 -9.68 -10.01 -0.65
N GLN A 95 -10.42 -9.73 0.41
CA GLN A 95 -10.10 -8.69 1.38
C GLN A 95 -8.80 -9.05 2.11
N LEU A 96 -7.84 -8.13 2.11
CA LEU A 96 -6.54 -8.33 2.75
C LEU A 96 -6.61 -8.01 4.25
N VAL A 97 -5.79 -8.72 5.01
CA VAL A 97 -5.52 -8.42 6.42
C VAL A 97 -4.07 -8.00 6.58
N TYR A 98 -3.85 -6.82 7.13
CA TYR A 98 -2.53 -6.30 7.44
C TYR A 98 -2.29 -6.41 8.95
N LEU A 99 -1.19 -7.05 9.34
CA LEU A 99 -0.76 -7.10 10.74
C LEU A 99 0.46 -6.21 10.92
N ILE A 100 0.42 -5.35 11.92
CA ILE A 100 1.54 -4.52 12.36
C ILE A 100 1.75 -4.69 13.86
N ARG A 101 2.97 -4.42 14.33
CA ARG A 101 3.25 -4.32 15.76
C ARG A 101 2.87 -2.92 16.27
N HIS A 102 2.60 -2.80 17.56
CA HIS A 102 2.60 -1.50 18.22
C HIS A 102 3.95 -0.77 18.08
N GLY A 103 3.92 0.57 18.14
CA GLY A 103 5.10 1.41 18.11
C GLY A 103 6.02 1.28 19.33
N GLU A 104 7.18 1.92 19.26
CA GLU A 104 8.29 1.78 20.19
C GLU A 104 7.88 2.07 21.65
N LYS A 105 8.46 1.30 22.57
CA LYS A 105 8.18 1.39 24.02
C LYS A 105 9.11 2.42 24.66
N PRO A 106 8.67 3.20 25.67
CA PRO A 106 9.59 3.96 26.51
C PRO A 106 10.48 2.99 27.30
N GLU A 107 11.59 3.49 27.86
CA GLU A 107 12.46 2.71 28.74
C GLU A 107 11.69 2.17 29.96
N ASN A 108 10.81 3.01 30.53
CA ASN A 108 9.98 2.67 31.68
C ASN A 108 8.53 3.17 31.48
N GLY A 109 7.56 2.44 32.04
CA GLY A 109 6.15 2.85 32.08
C GLY A 109 5.25 2.31 30.95
N THR A 110 4.09 2.96 30.78
CA THR A 110 3.04 2.64 29.78
C THR A 110 3.14 3.57 28.56
N GLY A 111 2.30 3.36 27.53
CA GLY A 111 2.29 4.23 26.36
C GLY A 111 3.45 4.06 25.39
N LEU A 112 3.52 4.97 24.41
CA LEU A 112 4.54 4.99 23.35
C LEU A 112 5.72 5.88 23.74
N SER A 113 6.93 5.51 23.32
CA SER A 113 8.09 6.42 23.37
C SER A 113 7.92 7.56 22.35
N PRO A 114 8.77 8.61 22.38
CA PRO A 114 8.77 9.62 21.33
C PRO A 114 8.89 9.05 19.91
N ALA A 115 9.72 8.00 19.72
CA ALA A 115 9.82 7.29 18.44
C ALA A 115 8.50 6.58 18.09
N GLY A 116 7.86 5.91 19.05
CA GLY A 116 6.57 5.24 18.85
C GLY A 116 5.44 6.23 18.51
N VAL A 117 5.45 7.42 19.13
CA VAL A 117 4.53 8.51 18.78
C VAL A 117 4.78 8.97 17.35
N ALA A 118 6.03 9.21 16.96
CA ALA A 118 6.38 9.59 15.58
C ALA A 118 5.92 8.54 14.56
N ARG A 119 6.10 7.25 14.86
CA ARG A 119 5.57 6.14 14.03
C ARG A 119 4.05 6.19 13.92
N SER A 120 3.33 6.34 15.03
CA SER A 120 1.86 6.43 15.03
C SER A 120 1.34 7.57 14.16
N GLN A 121 2.05 8.69 14.12
CA GLN A 121 1.73 9.86 13.31
C GLN A 121 2.09 9.69 11.82
N CYS A 122 2.98 8.76 11.50
CA CYS A 122 3.32 8.39 10.13
C CYS A 122 2.27 7.48 9.48
N LEU A 123 1.58 6.63 10.26
CA LEU A 123 0.60 5.67 9.72
C LEU A 123 -0.51 6.26 8.83
N PRO A 124 -1.06 7.46 9.09
CA PRO A 124 -1.96 8.15 8.15
C PRO A 124 -1.39 8.34 6.73
N ASN A 125 -0.07 8.49 6.58
CA ASN A 125 0.57 8.60 5.26
C ASN A 125 0.71 7.22 4.58
N VAL A 126 0.85 6.16 5.36
CA VAL A 126 1.00 4.78 4.88
C VAL A 126 -0.36 4.18 4.50
N PHE A 127 -1.32 4.24 5.43
CA PHE A 127 -2.61 3.54 5.37
C PHE A 127 -3.82 4.47 5.16
N GLY A 128 -3.59 5.77 4.94
CA GLY A 128 -4.64 6.77 4.81
C GLY A 128 -5.59 6.58 3.62
N THR A 129 -6.53 7.51 3.44
CA THR A 129 -7.60 7.44 2.43
C THR A 129 -7.10 7.32 0.98
N LYS A 130 -5.92 7.84 0.69
CA LYS A 130 -5.28 7.78 -0.64
C LYS A 130 -4.38 6.56 -0.84
N SER A 131 -4.22 5.73 0.19
CA SER A 131 -3.35 4.57 0.12
C SER A 131 -4.00 3.41 -0.66
N LEU A 132 -3.15 2.56 -1.23
CA LEU A 132 -3.59 1.31 -1.87
C LEU A 132 -4.09 0.27 -0.85
N TYR A 133 -3.83 0.48 0.44
CA TYR A 133 -4.25 -0.43 1.51
C TYR A 133 -5.76 -0.42 1.72
N ASN A 134 -6.47 0.66 1.40
CA ASN A 134 -7.95 0.70 1.40
C ASN A 134 -8.59 0.20 2.71
N ILE A 135 -8.11 0.67 3.86
CA ILE A 135 -8.54 0.22 5.18
C ILE A 135 -9.98 0.67 5.50
N GLY A 136 -10.81 -0.24 6.01
CA GLY A 136 -12.15 0.07 6.53
C GLY A 136 -12.46 -0.53 7.90
N TYR A 137 -11.56 -1.37 8.43
CA TYR A 137 -11.65 -1.88 9.78
C TYR A 137 -10.27 -1.88 10.43
N ILE A 138 -10.20 -1.31 11.63
CA ILE A 138 -8.98 -1.25 12.42
C ILE A 138 -9.26 -1.96 13.74
N MET A 139 -8.39 -2.90 14.06
CA MET A 139 -8.43 -3.64 15.30
C MET A 139 -7.11 -3.46 16.04
N ALA A 140 -7.18 -3.38 17.36
CA ALA A 140 -6.03 -3.38 18.23
C ALA A 140 -6.28 -4.29 19.44
N GLN A 141 -5.21 -4.66 20.11
CA GLN A 141 -5.29 -5.41 21.35
C GLN A 141 -6.10 -4.67 22.42
N GLU A 142 -6.91 -5.43 23.17
CA GLU A 142 -7.50 -4.94 24.42
C GLU A 142 -6.42 -4.41 25.38
N TYR A 143 -6.71 -3.25 25.96
CA TYR A 143 -5.87 -2.59 26.96
C TYR A 143 -6.55 -2.57 28.33
N LYS A 144 -5.74 -2.42 29.37
CA LYS A 144 -6.17 -2.37 30.76
C LYS A 144 -6.43 -0.94 31.22
N LYS A 145 -7.26 -0.78 32.25
CA LYS A 145 -7.60 0.54 32.83
C LYS A 145 -6.40 1.29 33.40
N ASP A 146 -5.35 0.58 33.81
CA ASP A 146 -4.09 1.13 34.32
C ASP A 146 -3.13 1.60 33.21
N GLY A 147 -3.57 1.61 31.94
CA GLY A 147 -2.73 1.92 30.78
C GLY A 147 -1.85 0.74 30.34
N GLY A 148 -1.89 -0.39 31.04
CA GLY A 148 -1.24 -1.60 30.58
C GLY A 148 -1.79 -2.02 29.22
N ARG A 149 -0.90 -2.44 28.30
CA ARG A 149 -1.25 -2.95 26.97
C ARG A 149 -1.89 -1.93 26.01
N ASP A 150 -1.84 -0.64 26.30
CA ASP A 150 -2.42 0.44 25.48
C ASP A 150 -1.71 0.71 24.13
N ARG A 151 -0.44 0.35 24.02
CA ARG A 151 0.41 0.70 22.85
C ARG A 151 -0.18 0.34 21.49
N PRO A 152 -0.77 -0.87 21.26
CA PRO A 152 -1.39 -1.18 19.98
C PRO A 152 -2.51 -0.20 19.64
N PHE A 153 -3.38 0.14 20.60
CA PHE A 153 -4.44 1.13 20.44
C PHE A 153 -3.87 2.52 20.13
N LEU A 154 -2.88 2.98 20.90
CA LEU A 154 -2.26 4.29 20.70
C LEU A 154 -1.57 4.40 19.32
N THR A 155 -0.99 3.30 18.84
CA THR A 155 -0.27 3.25 17.55
C THR A 155 -1.20 3.53 16.38
N VAL A 156 -2.40 2.92 16.36
CA VAL A 156 -3.34 3.08 15.25
C VAL A 156 -4.36 4.22 15.43
N SER A 157 -4.44 4.81 16.62
CA SER A 157 -5.42 5.87 16.92
C SER A 157 -5.34 7.08 15.98
N PRO A 158 -4.16 7.63 15.63
CA PRO A 158 -4.07 8.74 14.67
C PRO A 158 -4.63 8.38 13.28
N LEU A 159 -4.33 7.17 12.81
CA LEU A 159 -4.86 6.65 11.54
C LEU A 159 -6.37 6.46 11.60
N ALA A 160 -6.89 5.83 12.67
CA ALA A 160 -8.32 5.61 12.84
C ALA A 160 -9.09 6.94 12.83
N LYS A 161 -8.57 7.95 13.54
CA LYS A 161 -9.11 9.32 13.50
C LYS A 161 -9.08 9.90 12.08
N SER A 162 -7.97 9.77 11.36
CA SER A 162 -7.84 10.24 9.97
C SER A 162 -8.83 9.58 9.01
N LEU A 163 -9.19 8.31 9.24
CA LEU A 163 -10.11 7.56 8.41
C LEU A 163 -11.58 7.67 8.85
N GLY A 164 -11.86 8.30 10.00
CA GLY A 164 -13.19 8.34 10.60
C GLY A 164 -13.65 6.96 11.12
N LEU A 165 -12.72 6.09 11.49
CA LEU A 165 -12.98 4.74 11.97
C LEU A 165 -12.84 4.65 13.50
N LYS A 166 -13.55 3.69 14.09
CA LYS A 166 -13.31 3.26 15.47
C LYS A 166 -12.24 2.16 15.48
N VAL A 167 -11.44 2.12 16.54
CA VAL A 167 -10.53 1.01 16.81
C VAL A 167 -11.28 -0.04 17.62
N ASP A 168 -11.41 -1.24 17.08
CA ASP A 168 -11.94 -2.39 17.81
C ASP A 168 -10.87 -2.93 18.76
N VAL A 169 -11.17 -2.93 20.06
CA VAL A 169 -10.29 -3.41 21.14
C VAL A 169 -10.91 -4.55 21.94
N SER A 170 -11.85 -5.28 21.32
CA SER A 170 -12.66 -6.30 22.00
C SER A 170 -11.95 -7.62 22.31
N CYS A 171 -10.79 -7.90 21.67
CA CYS A 171 -10.07 -9.15 21.86
C CYS A 171 -8.82 -8.98 22.73
N ASN A 172 -8.68 -9.89 23.70
CA ASN A 172 -7.50 -9.94 24.57
C ASN A 172 -6.24 -10.37 23.81
N ARG A 173 -5.05 -9.95 24.29
CA ARG A 173 -3.73 -10.27 23.73
C ARG A 173 -3.55 -11.74 23.32
N ASP A 174 -4.01 -12.63 24.17
CA ASP A 174 -3.73 -14.06 24.06
C ASP A 174 -4.90 -14.84 23.40
N ASP A 175 -5.90 -14.13 22.86
CA ASP A 175 -7.08 -14.71 22.22
C ASP A 175 -7.09 -14.49 20.69
N ALA A 176 -6.21 -15.22 20.00
CA ALA A 176 -6.14 -15.20 18.53
C ALA A 176 -7.43 -15.76 17.87
N ALA A 177 -8.20 -16.60 18.58
CA ALA A 177 -9.47 -17.11 18.09
C ALA A 177 -10.54 -16.02 18.04
N CYS A 178 -10.56 -15.11 19.02
CA CYS A 178 -11.38 -13.90 18.99
C CYS A 178 -11.04 -13.03 17.78
N VAL A 179 -9.75 -12.79 17.50
CA VAL A 179 -9.31 -12.03 16.32
C VAL A 179 -9.82 -12.66 15.02
N LYS A 180 -9.70 -13.99 14.87
CA LYS A 180 -10.24 -14.71 13.72
C LYS A 180 -11.75 -14.51 13.56
N LYS A 181 -12.51 -14.57 14.66
CA LYS A 181 -13.97 -14.34 14.66
C LYS A 181 -14.31 -12.90 14.25
N ALA A 182 -13.61 -11.91 14.78
CA ALA A 182 -13.80 -10.49 14.45
C ALA A 182 -13.52 -10.20 12.96
N VAL A 183 -12.40 -10.72 12.45
CA VAL A 183 -12.06 -10.64 11.01
C VAL A 183 -13.15 -11.27 10.15
N ALA A 184 -13.59 -12.48 10.48
CA ALA A 184 -14.64 -13.16 9.72
C ALA A 184 -15.99 -12.43 9.80
N ALA A 185 -16.32 -11.82 10.94
CA ALA A 185 -17.53 -11.01 11.11
C ALA A 185 -17.48 -9.77 10.21
N TYR A 186 -16.37 -9.02 10.21
CA TYR A 186 -16.22 -7.85 9.36
C TYR A 186 -16.24 -8.23 7.86
N GLN A 187 -15.54 -9.28 7.45
CA GLN A 187 -15.56 -9.78 6.07
C GLN A 187 -16.97 -10.14 5.60
N LYS A 188 -17.84 -10.68 6.47
CA LYS A 188 -19.25 -10.95 6.13
C LYS A 188 -20.00 -9.66 5.79
N THR A 189 -19.72 -8.54 6.47
CA THR A 189 -20.34 -7.24 6.16
C THR A 189 -19.95 -6.68 4.79
N GLN A 190 -18.80 -7.12 4.26
CA GLN A 190 -18.27 -6.66 2.97
C GLN A 190 -18.68 -7.59 1.80
N LYS A 191 -19.41 -8.68 2.06
CA LYS A 191 -19.87 -9.60 1.01
C LYS A 191 -20.77 -8.87 0.01
N GLY A 192 -20.50 -9.06 -1.28
CA GLY A 192 -21.22 -8.40 -2.37
C GLY A 192 -20.79 -6.95 -2.64
N SER A 193 -19.87 -6.38 -1.85
CA SER A 193 -19.27 -5.09 -2.18
C SER A 193 -18.43 -5.19 -3.44
N LYS A 194 -18.61 -4.24 -4.36
CA LYS A 194 -17.75 -4.10 -5.56
C LYS A 194 -16.31 -3.72 -5.18
N HIS A 195 -16.13 -3.09 -4.02
CA HIS A 195 -14.84 -2.60 -3.51
C HIS A 195 -14.75 -2.87 -2.00
N PRO A 196 -14.54 -4.13 -1.57
CA PRO A 196 -14.43 -4.46 -0.16
C PRO A 196 -13.24 -3.73 0.47
N LYS A 197 -13.44 -3.23 1.68
CA LYS A 197 -12.41 -2.52 2.45
C LYS A 197 -11.57 -3.49 3.28
N ASN A 198 -10.26 -3.27 3.34
CA ASN A 198 -9.31 -4.16 4.03
C ASN A 198 -9.26 -3.93 5.54
N ILE A 199 -8.55 -4.82 6.23
CA ILE A 199 -8.41 -4.83 7.70
C ILE A 199 -6.98 -4.51 8.09
N LEU A 200 -6.80 -3.62 9.06
CA LEU A 200 -5.53 -3.41 9.76
C LEU A 200 -5.66 -3.90 11.21
N ILE A 201 -4.70 -4.70 11.67
CA ILE A 201 -4.64 -5.21 13.05
C ILE A 201 -3.29 -4.82 13.65
N CYS A 202 -3.31 -4.13 14.79
CA CYS A 202 -2.12 -3.78 15.53
C CYS A 202 -2.03 -4.58 16.83
N TRP A 203 -0.89 -5.22 17.09
CA TRP A 203 -0.77 -6.16 18.21
C TRP A 203 0.59 -6.11 18.93
N GLU A 204 0.70 -6.89 20.01
CA GLU A 204 1.95 -7.19 20.70
C GLU A 204 2.76 -8.25 19.93
N HIS A 205 4.07 -8.04 19.82
CA HIS A 205 4.95 -8.82 18.94
C HIS A 205 5.04 -10.31 19.31
N GLY A 206 5.00 -10.65 20.59
CA GLY A 206 4.99 -12.04 21.07
C GLY A 206 3.77 -12.82 20.61
N ALA A 207 2.62 -12.15 20.47
CA ALA A 207 1.37 -12.78 20.04
C ALA A 207 1.09 -12.68 18.52
N LEU A 208 1.83 -11.86 17.76
CA LEU A 208 1.61 -11.70 16.30
C LEU A 208 1.70 -13.02 15.51
N THR A 209 2.64 -13.90 15.86
CA THR A 209 2.77 -15.22 15.23
C THR A 209 1.50 -16.06 15.41
N GLN A 210 0.91 -16.03 16.61
CA GLN A 210 -0.32 -16.77 16.90
C GLN A 210 -1.53 -16.17 16.18
N VAL A 211 -1.61 -14.84 16.11
CA VAL A 211 -2.64 -14.14 15.32
C VAL A 211 -2.54 -14.51 13.84
N ALA A 212 -1.34 -14.46 13.25
CA ALA A 212 -1.13 -14.85 11.85
C ALA A 212 -1.51 -16.31 11.58
N SER A 213 -1.15 -17.21 12.50
CA SER A 213 -1.53 -18.63 12.41
C SER A 213 -3.05 -18.84 12.47
N ALA A 214 -3.75 -18.17 13.41
CA ALA A 214 -5.20 -18.25 13.51
C ALA A 214 -5.92 -17.74 12.25
N LEU A 215 -5.30 -16.78 11.55
CA LEU A 215 -5.76 -16.23 10.26
C LEU A 215 -5.35 -17.07 9.04
N GLY A 216 -4.72 -18.23 9.25
CA GLY A 216 -4.49 -19.26 8.23
C GLY A 216 -3.08 -19.31 7.66
N VAL A 217 -2.11 -18.55 8.19
CA VAL A 217 -0.70 -18.67 7.77
C VAL A 217 -0.11 -19.94 8.40
N SER A 218 0.36 -20.89 7.57
CA SER A 218 0.92 -22.16 8.05
C SER A 218 2.12 -22.64 7.22
N PRO A 219 3.30 -22.85 7.83
CA PRO A 219 3.65 -22.43 9.19
C PRO A 219 3.72 -20.90 9.28
N ALA A 220 3.19 -20.31 10.36
CA ALA A 220 3.36 -18.89 10.62
C ALA A 220 4.80 -18.59 11.07
N PRO A 221 5.52 -17.65 10.44
CA PRO A 221 6.87 -17.30 10.86
C PRO A 221 6.87 -16.62 12.24
N LYS A 222 7.96 -16.74 12.99
CA LYS A 222 8.15 -15.99 14.23
C LYS A 222 8.30 -14.50 13.92
N TYR A 223 7.51 -13.65 14.56
CA TYR A 223 7.65 -12.20 14.38
C TYR A 223 9.01 -11.70 14.91
N PRO A 224 9.79 -10.95 14.11
CA PRO A 224 11.10 -10.45 14.53
C PRO A 224 10.92 -9.25 15.46
N GLY A 225 11.01 -9.50 16.77
CA GLY A 225 10.71 -8.52 17.82
C GLY A 225 11.64 -7.29 17.89
N SER A 226 12.68 -7.21 17.08
CA SER A 226 13.55 -6.03 16.91
C SER A 226 13.03 -5.04 15.86
N HIS A 227 12.03 -5.44 15.06
CA HIS A 227 11.39 -4.62 14.03
C HIS A 227 10.04 -4.08 14.52
N PHE A 228 9.84 -2.78 14.30
CA PHE A 228 8.61 -2.06 14.63
C PHE A 228 7.83 -1.65 13.38
N ASP A 229 8.42 -1.86 12.20
CA ASP A 229 8.02 -1.30 10.93
C ASP A 229 7.41 -2.31 9.97
N LEU A 230 7.33 -3.60 10.34
CA LEU A 230 6.87 -4.62 9.42
C LEU A 230 5.36 -4.58 9.25
N ILE A 231 4.95 -4.66 7.99
CA ILE A 231 3.58 -4.91 7.56
C ILE A 231 3.52 -6.33 7.02
N TRP A 232 2.90 -7.22 7.79
CA TRP A 232 2.55 -8.56 7.31
C TRP A 232 1.23 -8.48 6.56
N THR A 233 1.25 -8.81 5.28
CA THR A 233 0.06 -8.84 4.41
C THR A 233 -0.40 -10.28 4.25
N LEU A 234 -1.64 -10.55 4.65
CA LEU A 234 -2.27 -11.87 4.60
C LEU A 234 -3.43 -11.85 3.61
N ASN A 235 -3.46 -12.85 2.73
CA ASN A 235 -4.58 -13.09 1.82
C ASN A 235 -5.14 -14.50 2.06
N GLY A 236 -6.18 -14.60 2.88
CA GLY A 236 -6.91 -15.86 3.10
C GLY A 236 -6.04 -17.06 3.51
N GLY A 237 -4.92 -16.82 4.20
CA GLY A 237 -3.93 -17.83 4.59
C GLY A 237 -3.05 -18.38 3.47
N LYS A 238 -3.31 -18.04 2.20
CA LYS A 238 -2.60 -18.59 1.03
C LYS A 238 -1.34 -17.83 0.69
N ASN A 239 -1.40 -16.50 0.79
CA ASN A 239 -0.25 -15.64 0.49
C ASN A 239 0.09 -14.82 1.74
N PHE A 240 1.37 -14.82 2.06
CA PHE A 240 1.98 -14.05 3.13
C PHE A 240 3.13 -13.24 2.55
N ASN A 241 3.11 -11.93 2.72
CA ASN A 241 4.19 -11.05 2.30
C ASN A 241 4.56 -10.08 3.43
N THR A 242 5.82 -9.68 3.49
CA THR A 242 6.33 -8.69 4.46
C THR A 242 6.85 -7.48 3.70
N THR A 243 6.39 -6.31 4.12
CA THR A 243 6.91 -5.01 3.66
C THR A 243 7.21 -4.13 4.87
N SER A 244 7.80 -2.95 4.66
CA SER A 244 8.07 -1.97 5.71
C SER A 244 7.12 -0.77 5.57
N GLU A 245 6.71 -0.19 6.69
CA GLU A 245 5.94 1.05 6.78
C GLU A 245 6.65 2.24 6.12
N LYS A 246 7.99 2.22 6.08
CA LYS A 246 8.86 3.31 5.62
C LYS A 246 8.62 4.61 6.39
N CYS A 247 8.37 4.48 7.69
CA CYS A 247 8.30 5.56 8.64
C CYS A 247 9.70 5.98 9.14
N PRO A 248 9.84 7.19 9.71
CA PRO A 248 11.11 7.62 10.29
C PRO A 248 11.59 6.64 11.38
N GLY A 249 12.87 6.23 11.30
CA GLY A 249 13.48 5.30 12.27
C GLY A 249 13.38 3.82 11.90
N ASP A 250 12.83 3.49 10.72
CA ASP A 250 12.72 2.11 10.24
C ASP A 250 14.09 1.48 9.94
N LYS A 251 14.19 0.19 10.23
CA LYS A 251 15.37 -0.62 9.91
C LYS A 251 15.24 -1.18 8.49
N PRO A 252 16.32 -1.31 7.72
CA PRO A 252 16.30 -2.03 6.46
C PRO A 252 15.80 -3.47 6.65
N LEU A 253 14.99 -3.97 5.70
CA LEU A 253 14.61 -5.38 5.66
C LEU A 253 15.86 -6.23 5.36
N GLY A 254 16.19 -7.21 6.21
CA GLY A 254 17.26 -8.18 5.95
C GLY A 254 18.49 -8.15 6.88
N ASN A 255 18.43 -7.40 7.99
CA ASN A 255 19.47 -7.40 9.04
C ASN A 255 19.02 -8.11 10.32
#